data_AF-A0A8H3XRF0-F1
#
_entry.id   AF-A0A8H3XRF0-F1
#
_cell.length_a   1.000
_cell.length_b   1.000
_cell.length_c   1.000
_cell.angle_alpha   90.00
_cell.angle_beta   90.00
_cell.angle_gamma   90.00
#
_symmetry.space_group_name_H-M   'P 1'
#
loop_
_entity.id
_entity.type
_entity.pdbx_description
1 polymer ?
#
loop_
_entity_poly.entity_id
_entity_poly.type
_entity_poly.pdbx_seq_one_letter_code
_entity_poly.pdbx_strand_id
1 'polypeptide(L)'
;MIIPVRCFSCGKVVGDLWERYLQLLDEGIPDGDAMDQLGCKRYCCRRMIMTHVDLIEKLLRCVQSCRKRSGKISNMIFSVLWLWDLLCLHTLNISNLALPGQLDRRTGLCP
;
A
#
# COMPACT_ATOMS: atom_id res chain seq x y z
N MET A 1 -6.57 -4.18 9.02
CA MET A 1 -6.83 -2.77 8.70
C MET A 1 -6.25 -1.94 9.83
N ILE A 2 -5.92 -0.67 9.59
CA ILE A 2 -5.22 0.18 10.56
C ILE A 2 -5.84 0.18 11.96
N ILE A 3 -5.00 0.33 12.98
CA ILE A 3 -5.41 0.43 14.39
C ILE A 3 -6.37 1.59 14.58
N PRO A 4 -7.46 1.41 15.34
CA PRO A 4 -8.33 2.52 15.69
C PRO A 4 -7.57 3.54 16.56
N VAL A 5 -7.68 4.82 16.22
CA VAL A 5 -7.00 5.92 16.95
C VAL A 5 -7.37 5.91 18.44
N ARG A 6 -8.63 5.59 18.77
CA ARG A 6 -9.14 5.44 20.13
C ARG A 6 -9.85 4.10 20.30
N CYS A 7 -9.84 3.56 21.51
CA CYS A 7 -10.63 2.38 21.83
C CYS A 7 -12.13 2.68 21.80
N PHE A 8 -12.91 1.81 21.15
CA PHE A 8 -14.36 1.97 20.97
C PHE A 8 -15.17 1.99 22.29
N SER A 9 -14.64 1.42 23.37
CA SER A 9 -15.35 1.40 24.66
C SER A 9 -14.81 2.42 25.65
N CYS A 10 -13.49 2.48 25.84
CA CYS A 10 -12.87 3.32 26.87
C CYS A 10 -12.54 4.75 26.38
N GLY A 11 -12.50 5.01 25.08
CA GLY A 11 -12.10 6.30 24.52
C GLY A 11 -10.61 6.66 24.72
N LYS A 12 -9.84 5.79 25.40
CA LYS A 12 -8.37 5.92 25.55
C LYS A 12 -7.74 5.95 24.15
N VAL A 13 -6.72 6.78 23.99
CA VAL A 13 -5.88 6.81 22.77
C VAL A 13 -5.06 5.51 22.73
N VAL A 14 -5.12 4.81 21.60
CA VAL A 14 -4.46 3.50 21.38
C VAL A 14 -3.56 3.52 20.14
N GLY A 15 -3.79 4.44 19.20
CA GLY A 15 -3.03 4.48 17.95
C GLY A 15 -1.52 4.65 18.09
N ASP A 16 -1.06 5.29 19.17
CA ASP A 16 0.36 5.53 19.46
C ASP A 16 1.07 4.37 20.19
N LEU A 17 0.32 3.35 20.62
CA LEU A 17 0.83 2.27 21.45
C LEU A 17 1.40 1.10 20.64
N TRP A 18 1.07 1.00 19.36
CA TRP A 18 1.37 -0.18 18.56
C TRP A 18 2.84 -0.37 18.25
N GLU A 19 3.52 0.70 17.81
CA GLU A 19 4.95 0.64 17.50
C GLU A 19 5.74 0.27 18.75
N ARG A 20 5.36 0.81 19.91
CA ARG A 20 5.93 0.46 21.20
C ARG A 20 5.65 -1.00 21.60
N TYR A 21 4.44 -1.50 21.32
CA TYR A 21 4.11 -2.90 21.54
C TYR A 21 4.98 -3.84 20.71
N LEU A 22 5.20 -3.53 19.43
CA LEU A 22 6.08 -4.32 18.56
C LEU A 22 7.53 -4.33 19.07
N GLN A 23 8.06 -3.18 19.50
CA GLN A 23 9.39 -3.09 20.11
C GLN A 23 9.53 -4.02 21.33
N LEU A 24 8.53 -4.05 22.22
CA LEU A 24 8.53 -4.92 23.39
C LEU A 24 8.47 -6.42 23.03
N LEU A 25 7.74 -6.76 21.95
CA LEU A 25 7.71 -8.12 21.43
C LEU A 25 9.05 -8.54 20.81
N ASP A 26 9.73 -7.63 20.10
CA ASP A 26 11.06 -7.86 19.54
C ASP A 26 12.12 -8.06 20.64
N GLU A 27 11.94 -7.42 21.79
CA GLU A 27 12.73 -7.63 23.01
C GLU A 27 12.43 -8.98 23.71
N GLY A 28 11.38 -9.70 23.27
CA GLY A 28 11.01 -11.01 23.81
C GLY A 28 10.13 -10.95 25.07
N ILE A 29 9.52 -9.81 25.36
CA ILE A 29 8.58 -9.65 26.48
C ILE A 29 7.25 -10.35 26.12
N PRO A 30 6.63 -11.12 27.03
CA PRO A 30 5.34 -11.75 26.75
C PRO A 30 4.22 -10.72 26.58
N ASP A 31 3.24 -11.02 25.73
CA ASP A 31 2.16 -10.10 25.32
C ASP A 31 1.43 -9.44 26.49
N GLY A 32 1.18 -10.21 27.56
CA GLY A 32 0.48 -9.74 28.75
C GLY A 32 1.23 -8.59 29.44
N ASP A 33 2.52 -8.81 29.71
CA ASP A 33 3.38 -7.86 30.40
C ASP A 33 3.66 -6.63 29.53
N ALA A 34 3.83 -6.83 28.22
CA ALA A 34 4.00 -5.74 27.26
C ALA A 34 2.77 -4.80 27.27
N MET A 35 1.55 -5.34 27.28
CA MET A 35 0.32 -4.54 27.37
C MET A 35 0.16 -3.81 28.71
N ASP A 36 0.69 -4.38 29.79
CA ASP A 36 0.69 -3.74 31.11
C ASP A 36 1.66 -2.56 31.19
N GLN A 37 2.85 -2.69 30.60
CA GLN A 37 3.82 -1.60 30.50
C GLN A 37 3.31 -0.43 29.64
N LEU A 38 2.49 -0.69 28.62
CA LEU A 38 1.81 0.33 27.80
C LEU A 38 0.63 1.01 28.53
N GLY A 39 0.33 0.60 29.76
CA GLY A 39 -0.75 1.15 30.59
C GLY A 39 -2.15 0.73 30.10
N CYS A 40 -2.27 -0.34 29.33
CA CYS A 40 -3.55 -0.89 28.88
C CYS A 40 -4.14 -1.83 29.95
N LYS A 41 -4.57 -1.25 31.08
CA LYS A 41 -5.12 -2.04 32.22
C LYS A 41 -6.50 -2.64 31.93
N ARG A 42 -7.35 -1.94 31.17
CA ARG A 42 -8.72 -2.40 30.87
C ARG A 42 -8.73 -3.37 29.69
N TYR A 43 -9.50 -4.45 29.82
CA TYR A 43 -9.68 -5.47 28.79
C TYR A 43 -10.13 -4.89 27.43
N CYS A 44 -10.98 -3.86 27.43
CA CYS A 44 -11.48 -3.22 26.21
C CYS A 44 -10.36 -2.57 25.39
N CYS A 45 -9.37 -1.96 26.05
CA CYS A 45 -8.26 -1.31 25.36
C CYS A 45 -7.21 -2.37 24.94
N ARG A 46 -7.03 -3.47 25.71
CA ARG A 46 -6.18 -4.62 25.32
C ARG A 46 -6.69 -5.34 24.06
N ARG A 47 -8.01 -5.54 23.95
CA ARG A 47 -8.62 -6.17 22.78
C ARG A 47 -8.22 -5.49 21.47
N MET A 48 -8.11 -4.15 21.47
CA MET A 48 -7.76 -3.40 20.27
C MET A 48 -6.35 -3.70 19.76
N ILE A 49 -5.40 -3.97 20.66
CA ILE A 49 -4.00 -4.29 20.32
C ILE A 49 -3.89 -5.77 19.96
N MET A 50 -4.45 -6.65 20.79
CA MET A 50 -4.29 -8.11 20.64
C MET A 50 -4.91 -8.67 19.36
N THR A 51 -6.03 -8.12 18.88
CA THR A 51 -6.70 -8.60 17.66
C THR A 51 -6.34 -7.80 16.41
N HIS A 52 -5.44 -6.84 16.52
CA HIS A 52 -5.09 -6.01 15.37
C HIS A 52 -4.25 -6.79 14.35
N VAL A 53 -4.58 -6.63 13.07
CA VAL A 53 -3.82 -7.19 11.96
C VAL A 53 -3.56 -6.11 10.92
N ASP A 54 -2.28 -5.77 10.75
CA ASP A 54 -1.80 -4.84 9.73
C ASP A 54 -1.85 -5.46 8.33
N LEU A 55 -3.01 -5.29 7.70
CA LEU A 55 -3.26 -5.72 6.31
C LEU A 55 -2.75 -4.70 5.27
N ILE A 56 -2.28 -3.53 5.69
CA ILE A 56 -1.90 -2.43 4.78
C ILE A 56 -0.74 -2.83 3.88
N GLU A 57 0.29 -3.47 4.44
CA GLU A 57 1.45 -3.91 3.67
C GLU A 57 1.08 -4.92 2.58
N LYS A 58 0.13 -5.81 2.88
CA LYS A 58 -0.38 -6.80 1.92
C LYS A 58 -1.14 -6.13 0.78
N LEU A 59 -1.92 -5.09 1.07
CA LEU A 59 -2.69 -4.35 0.07
C LEU A 59 -1.79 -3.50 -0.86
N LEU A 60 -0.73 -2.87 -0.34
CA LEU A 60 0.22 -2.10 -1.16
C LEU A 60 0.93 -2.96 -2.22
N ARG A 61 1.19 -4.25 -1.92
CA ARG A 61 1.77 -5.20 -2.88
C ARG A 61 0.82 -5.53 -4.04
N CYS A 62 -0.49 -5.51 -3.80
CA CYS A 62 -1.50 -5.81 -4.83
C CYS A 62 -1.54 -4.73 -5.92
N VAL A 63 -1.55 -3.45 -5.53
CA VAL A 63 -1.56 -2.31 -6.46
C VAL A 63 -0.30 -2.27 -7.34
N GLN A 64 0.87 -2.56 -6.75
CA GLN A 64 2.13 -2.60 -7.50
C GLN A 64 2.21 -3.77 -8.49
N SER A 65 1.63 -4.92 -8.14
CA SER A 65 1.59 -6.10 -9.02
C SER A 65 0.67 -5.89 -10.22
N CYS A 66 -0.38 -5.08 -10.08
CA CYS A 66 -1.18 -4.61 -11.22
C CYS A 66 -0.41 -3.59 -12.08
N ARG A 67 0.36 -2.67 -11.48
CA ARG A 67 1.21 -1.71 -12.22
C ARG A 67 2.36 -2.38 -12.98
N LYS A 68 2.99 -3.42 -12.42
CA LYS A 68 4.10 -4.15 -13.08
C LYS A 68 3.64 -5.04 -14.25
N ARG A 69 2.34 -5.34 -14.40
CA ARG A 69 1.80 -6.01 -15.60
C ARG A 69 1.68 -5.08 -16.83
N SER A 70 1.45 -3.78 -16.67
CA SER A 70 1.50 -2.82 -17.79
C SER A 70 2.92 -2.47 -18.26
N GLY A 71 3.96 -2.82 -17.51
CA GLY A 71 5.36 -2.48 -17.85
C GLY A 71 6.06 -3.45 -18.79
N LYS A 72 5.53 -4.67 -19.00
CA LYS A 72 6.16 -5.65 -19.92
C LYS A 72 5.82 -5.42 -21.41
N ILE A 73 4.91 -4.49 -21.73
CA ILE A 73 4.56 -4.16 -23.12
C ILE A 73 5.48 -3.07 -23.70
N SER A 74 6.09 -2.21 -22.86
CA SER A 74 6.97 -1.13 -23.36
C SER A 74 8.35 -1.63 -23.81
N ASN A 75 8.93 -2.63 -23.14
CA ASN A 75 10.28 -3.11 -23.47
C ASN A 75 10.34 -3.92 -24.78
N MET A 76 9.21 -4.38 -25.32
CA MET A 76 9.15 -5.05 -26.63
C MET A 76 8.94 -4.03 -27.76
N ILE A 77 8.24 -2.93 -27.49
CA ILE A 77 8.02 -1.84 -28.45
C ILE A 77 9.29 -1.00 -28.62
N PHE A 78 10.06 -0.75 -27.56
CA PHE A 78 11.30 0.06 -27.64
C PHE A 78 12.41 -0.63 -28.47
N SER A 79 12.45 -1.96 -28.48
CA SER A 79 13.41 -2.72 -29.30
C SER A 79 13.05 -2.75 -30.79
N VAL A 80 11.77 -2.54 -31.15
CA VAL A 80 11.30 -2.51 -32.55
C VAL A 80 11.24 -1.07 -33.08
N LEU A 81 10.94 -0.07 -32.24
CA LEU A 81 11.01 1.35 -32.60
C LEU A 81 12.43 1.82 -32.91
N TRP A 82 13.45 1.37 -32.17
CA TRP A 82 14.86 1.72 -32.46
C TRP A 82 15.32 1.23 -33.84
N LEU A 83 14.79 0.10 -34.33
CA LEU A 83 15.03 -0.36 -35.71
C LEU A 83 14.26 0.47 -36.75
N TRP A 84 13.08 0.98 -36.40
CA TRP A 84 12.27 1.82 -37.30
C TRP A 84 12.84 3.24 -37.40
N ASP A 85 13.41 3.81 -36.34
CA ASP A 85 14.09 5.11 -36.35
C ASP A 85 15.34 5.12 -37.24
N LEU A 86 16.08 4.00 -37.30
CA LEU A 86 17.16 3.81 -38.29
C LEU A 86 16.65 3.71 -39.74
N LEU A 87 15.38 3.37 -39.94
CA LEU A 87 14.76 3.20 -41.26
C LEU A 87 13.97 4.44 -41.73
N CYS A 88 13.59 5.36 -40.83
CA CYS A 88 12.65 6.46 -41.10
C CYS A 88 13.28 7.81 -41.47
N LEU A 89 14.58 7.87 -41.79
CA LEU A 89 15.20 9.09 -42.35
C LEU A 89 14.74 9.42 -43.79
N HIS A 90 13.68 8.78 -44.32
CA HIS A 90 13.28 8.92 -45.73
C HIS A 90 11.79 9.23 -46.05
N THR A 91 10.83 9.34 -45.12
CA THR A 91 9.46 9.80 -45.52
C THR A 91 8.64 10.46 -44.41
N LEU A 92 8.47 11.78 -44.55
CA LEU A 92 7.31 12.66 -44.25
C LEU A 92 6.25 12.24 -43.20
N ASN A 93 6.09 13.13 -42.22
CA ASN A 93 4.82 13.67 -41.67
C ASN A 93 3.73 12.67 -41.24
N ILE A 94 3.64 12.40 -39.93
CA ILE A 94 2.38 12.05 -39.27
C ILE A 94 2.20 12.98 -38.06
N SER A 95 1.45 14.03 -38.32
CA SER A 95 0.74 14.82 -37.32
C SER A 95 -0.41 14.01 -36.74
N ASN A 96 -0.71 14.22 -35.45
CA ASN A 96 -1.84 13.67 -34.68
C ASN A 96 -1.79 12.17 -34.33
N LEU A 97 -1.23 11.86 -33.16
CA LEU A 97 -1.89 10.91 -32.26
C LEU A 97 -2.15 11.58 -30.93
N ALA A 98 -3.42 11.94 -30.77
CA ALA A 98 -4.04 12.34 -29.52
C ALA A 98 -3.69 11.32 -28.43
N LEU A 99 -3.20 11.83 -27.29
CA LEU A 99 -3.00 11.08 -26.07
C LEU A 99 -4.35 10.50 -25.63
N PRO A 100 -4.52 9.16 -25.52
CA PRO A 100 -5.73 8.61 -24.97
C PRO A 100 -5.75 8.76 -23.45
N GLY A 101 -6.90 9.21 -22.95
CA GLY A 101 -7.42 8.72 -21.67
C GLY A 101 -7.06 9.54 -20.46
N GLN A 102 -7.75 10.66 -20.31
CA GLN A 102 -7.88 11.44 -19.08
C GLN A 102 -8.25 10.53 -17.89
N LEU A 103 -7.54 10.71 -16.77
CA LEU A 103 -7.86 10.12 -15.47
C LEU A 103 -9.35 10.30 -15.16
N ASP A 104 -10.12 9.21 -15.10
CA ASP A 104 -11.31 9.20 -14.28
C ASP A 104 -10.93 8.77 -12.86
N ARG A 105 -10.71 9.79 -12.02
CA ARG A 105 -10.32 9.64 -10.62
C ARG A 105 -11.55 9.41 -9.71
N ARG A 106 -12.72 9.05 -10.26
CA ARG A 106 -13.98 8.95 -9.48
C ARG A 106 -14.53 7.56 -9.20
N THR A 107 -14.11 6.50 -9.87
CA THR A 107 -14.68 5.16 -9.64
C THR A 107 -13.62 4.18 -9.18
N GLY A 108 -12.97 4.46 -8.04
CA GLY A 108 -11.99 3.58 -7.38
C GLY A 108 -12.53 2.22 -6.90
N LEU A 109 -13.44 1.60 -7.66
CA LEU A 109 -13.93 0.25 -7.53
C LEU A 109 -13.67 -0.45 -8.87
N CYS A 110 -12.78 -1.44 -8.86
CA CYS A 110 -12.89 -2.50 -9.86
C CYS A 110 -14.10 -3.36 -9.49
N PRO A 111 -14.88 -3.87 -10.47
CA PRO A 111 -15.88 -4.91 -10.21
C PRO A 111 -15.24 -6.18 -9.65
#